data_AF-A0A926HEG0-F1
#
_entry.id   AF-A0A926HEG0-F1
#
_cell.length_a   1.000
_cell.length_b   1.000
_cell.length_c   1.000
_cell.angle_alpha   90.00
_cell.angle_beta   90.00
_cell.angle_gamma   90.00
#
_symmetry.space_group_name_H-M   'P 1'
#
loop_
_entity.id
_entity.type
_entity.pdbx_description
1 polymer ?
#
loop_
_entity_poly.entity_id
_entity_poly.type
_entity_poly.pdbx_seq_one_letter_code
_entity_poly.pdbx_strand_id
1 'polypeptide(L)'
;MMQRLWFTALYIASRLPCYSQFLPDLQAKTPAEYDAYLQVLDGPVLGSGETFERHFPASSLRLPVCELMAREWRAQGRREQAIAAAERGLAIAPDYIPLLVEVADLLANGSEKLDRAADAARHALELLDRVKAPLRIAPEDWTAAVAKLRARANTAFGMVQFKRDDLKGALKTFQAALAAGAVDDPVLHYRLGRLYAIKGQTTEARRELEQAAISPDKVLRDLAKNALAELK
;
A
#
# COMPACT_ATOMS: atom_id res chain seq x y z
N MET A 1 -3.35 51.65 -3.97
CA MET A 1 -1.99 51.31 -3.51
C MET A 1 -2.12 50.28 -2.40
N MET A 2 -2.05 48.99 -2.74
CA MET A 2 -2.13 47.88 -1.78
C MET A 2 -1.03 46.89 -2.14
N GLN A 3 0.05 46.93 -1.35
CA GLN A 3 1.17 46.01 -1.47
C GLN A 3 0.69 44.61 -1.08
N ARG A 4 0.74 43.67 -2.03
CA ARG A 4 0.61 42.25 -1.76
C ARG A 4 1.93 41.77 -1.15
N LEU A 5 1.92 41.54 0.16
CA LEU A 5 2.99 40.87 0.86
C LEU A 5 3.06 39.41 0.39
N TRP A 6 4.10 39.11 -0.37
CA TRP A 6 4.53 37.74 -0.68
C TRP A 6 5.16 37.15 0.58
N PHE A 7 4.33 36.60 1.47
CA PHE A 7 4.84 35.72 2.53
C PHE A 7 4.84 34.28 2.00
N THR A 8 6.05 33.76 1.89
CA THR A 8 6.42 32.34 1.79
C THR A 8 5.38 31.42 2.45
N ALA A 9 4.66 30.65 1.64
CA ALA A 9 3.89 29.50 2.09
C ALA A 9 4.88 28.37 2.45
N LEU A 10 5.50 28.50 3.61
CA LEU A 10 6.14 27.39 4.32
C LEU A 10 5.07 26.75 5.20
N TYR A 11 5.05 25.41 5.26
CA TYR A 11 4.13 24.54 6.00
C TYR A 11 2.75 24.35 5.38
N ILE A 12 2.52 23.21 4.70
CA ILE A 12 2.09 21.94 5.31
C ILE A 12 2.83 20.79 4.59
N ALA A 13 3.92 20.32 5.20
CA ALA A 13 4.66 19.13 4.76
C ALA A 13 4.28 17.89 5.59
N SER A 14 3.07 17.85 6.17
CA SER A 14 2.67 16.78 7.10
C SER A 14 1.73 15.73 6.51
N ARG A 15 1.43 15.77 5.21
CA ARG A 15 0.55 14.77 4.56
C ARG A 15 1.14 14.05 3.35
N LEU A 16 2.32 14.45 2.86
CA LEU A 16 3.01 13.70 1.80
C LEU A 16 3.91 12.64 2.46
N PRO A 17 3.73 11.35 2.15
CA PRO A 17 4.61 10.32 2.68
C PRO A 17 6.03 10.48 2.10
N CYS A 18 6.92 11.08 2.90
CA CYS A 18 8.31 10.74 3.30
C CYS A 18 9.32 10.10 2.30
N TYR A 19 8.95 9.70 1.09
CA TYR A 19 9.83 8.96 0.16
C TYR A 19 10.54 9.88 -0.85
N SER A 20 10.99 11.05 -0.40
CA SER A 20 11.48 12.15 -1.27
C SER A 20 12.72 11.83 -2.11
N GLN A 21 13.45 10.74 -1.80
CA GLN A 21 14.68 10.39 -2.51
C GLN A 21 14.45 10.00 -3.98
N PHE A 22 13.23 9.56 -4.34
CA PHE A 22 12.89 9.12 -5.69
C PHE A 22 11.72 9.90 -6.30
N LEU A 23 11.36 11.03 -5.69
CA LEU A 23 10.19 11.80 -6.09
C LEU A 23 10.57 12.97 -6.98
N PRO A 24 9.75 13.30 -7.99
CA PRO A 24 9.85 14.60 -8.65
C PRO A 24 9.57 15.72 -7.63
N ASP A 25 9.95 16.95 -7.95
CA ASP A 25 9.60 18.11 -7.12
C ASP A 25 8.08 18.21 -6.97
N LEU A 26 7.57 17.76 -5.81
CA LEU A 26 6.15 17.75 -5.46
C LEU A 26 5.70 19.14 -4.99
N GLN A 27 5.82 20.11 -5.88
CA GLN A 27 5.45 21.49 -5.62
C GLN A 27 4.46 21.98 -6.68
N ALA A 28 3.44 22.70 -6.22
CA ALA A 28 2.57 23.44 -7.13
C ALA A 28 3.35 24.54 -7.84
N LYS A 29 3.16 24.65 -9.16
CA LYS A 29 3.78 25.70 -9.99
C LYS A 29 2.99 27.00 -9.95
N THR A 30 1.71 26.95 -9.56
CA THR A 30 0.83 28.13 -9.48
C THR A 30 -0.05 28.09 -8.22
N PRO A 31 -0.54 29.26 -7.74
CA PRO A 31 -1.52 29.30 -6.65
C PRO A 31 -2.81 28.53 -6.97
N ALA A 32 -3.31 28.63 -8.20
CA ALA A 32 -4.52 27.92 -8.63
C ALA A 32 -4.36 26.40 -8.57
N GLU A 33 -3.17 25.90 -8.94
CA GLU A 33 -2.82 24.48 -8.80
C GLU A 33 -2.79 24.07 -7.32
N TYR A 34 -2.20 24.89 -6.46
CA TYR A 34 -2.18 24.61 -5.03
C TYR A 34 -3.58 24.60 -4.42
N ASP A 35 -4.42 25.59 -4.74
CA ASP A 35 -5.80 25.67 -4.26
C ASP A 35 -6.63 24.47 -4.71
N ALA A 36 -6.46 24.04 -5.97
CA ALA A 36 -7.11 22.84 -6.47
C ALA A 36 -6.62 21.57 -5.76
N TYR A 37 -5.33 21.49 -5.43
CA TYR A 37 -4.80 20.38 -4.63
C TYR A 37 -5.38 20.36 -3.21
N LEU A 38 -5.55 21.52 -2.57
CA LEU A 38 -6.23 21.61 -1.26
C LEU A 38 -7.68 21.10 -1.33
N GLN A 39 -8.39 21.40 -2.43
CA GLN A 39 -9.74 20.84 -2.64
C GLN A 39 -9.77 19.31 -2.76
N VAL A 40 -8.67 18.67 -3.21
CA VAL A 40 -8.54 17.21 -3.18
C VAL A 40 -8.34 16.70 -1.75
N LEU A 41 -7.56 17.41 -0.94
CA LEU A 41 -7.26 17.02 0.44
C LEU A 41 -8.45 17.18 1.40
N ASP A 42 -9.21 18.26 1.23
CA ASP A 42 -10.28 18.64 2.16
C ASP A 42 -11.68 18.25 1.65
N GLY A 43 -11.79 17.91 0.35
CA GLY A 43 -13.05 17.61 -0.31
C GLY A 43 -13.22 16.14 -0.73
N PRO A 44 -14.20 15.84 -1.59
CA PRO A 44 -14.39 14.49 -2.13
C PRO A 44 -13.26 14.13 -3.09
N VAL A 45 -12.31 13.31 -2.61
CA VAL A 45 -11.07 12.94 -3.29
C VAL A 45 -11.27 12.58 -4.77
N LEU A 46 -12.27 11.75 -5.10
CA LEU A 46 -12.49 11.29 -6.47
C LEU A 46 -12.91 12.42 -7.41
N GLY A 47 -13.94 13.19 -7.04
CA GLY A 47 -14.46 14.28 -7.88
C GLY A 47 -13.50 15.45 -8.00
N SER A 48 -12.88 15.85 -6.89
CA SER A 48 -11.84 16.88 -6.87
C SER A 48 -10.59 16.41 -7.61
N GLY A 49 -10.17 15.15 -7.44
CA GLY A 49 -9.00 14.58 -8.09
C GLY A 49 -9.12 14.48 -9.61
N GLU A 50 -10.26 14.03 -10.13
CA GLU A 50 -10.55 14.03 -11.57
C GLU A 50 -10.57 15.44 -12.15
N THR A 51 -11.09 16.40 -11.39
CA THR A 51 -11.07 17.82 -11.78
C THR A 51 -9.65 18.37 -11.80
N PHE A 52 -8.84 18.02 -10.79
CA PHE A 52 -7.42 18.38 -10.72
C PHE A 52 -6.65 17.83 -11.92
N GLU A 53 -6.76 16.52 -12.22
CA GLU A 53 -6.04 15.90 -13.34
C GLU A 53 -6.41 16.53 -14.70
N ARG A 54 -7.67 16.95 -14.88
CA ARG A 54 -8.13 17.62 -16.10
C ARG A 54 -7.57 19.04 -16.25
N HIS A 55 -7.52 19.82 -15.17
CA HIS A 55 -7.07 21.22 -15.23
C HIS A 55 -5.54 21.35 -15.16
N PHE A 56 -4.86 20.40 -14.51
CA PHE A 56 -3.42 20.46 -14.27
C PHE A 56 -2.70 19.17 -14.75
N PRO A 57 -2.80 18.78 -16.03
CA PRO A 57 -2.25 17.51 -16.54
C PRO A 57 -0.72 17.41 -16.42
N ALA A 58 -0.01 18.54 -16.36
CA ALA A 58 1.45 18.62 -16.22
C ALA A 58 1.93 18.93 -14.78
N SER A 59 1.03 18.86 -13.80
CA SER A 59 1.36 19.06 -12.39
C SER A 59 2.08 17.85 -11.80
N SER A 60 3.16 18.10 -11.06
CA SER A 60 3.83 17.07 -10.25
C SER A 60 2.93 16.56 -9.10
N LEU A 61 1.98 17.38 -8.64
CA LEU A 61 1.02 17.01 -7.60
C LEU A 61 -0.03 16.00 -8.10
N ARG A 62 -0.07 15.69 -9.40
CA ARG A 62 -0.86 14.56 -9.90
C ARG A 62 -0.46 13.23 -9.26
N LEU A 63 0.81 13.05 -8.89
CA LEU A 63 1.28 11.84 -8.22
C LEU A 63 0.54 11.59 -6.88
N PRO A 64 0.59 12.50 -5.89
CA PRO A 64 -0.16 12.31 -4.65
C PRO A 64 -1.69 12.32 -4.87
N VAL A 65 -2.22 13.04 -5.86
CA VAL A 65 -3.65 12.95 -6.21
C VAL A 65 -4.01 11.53 -6.68
N CYS A 66 -3.21 10.93 -7.56
CA CYS A 66 -3.41 9.55 -8.02
C CYS A 66 -3.35 8.55 -6.85
N GLU A 67 -2.42 8.74 -5.91
CA GLU A 67 -2.33 7.93 -4.69
C GLU A 67 -3.60 8.01 -3.83
N LEU A 68 -4.11 9.23 -3.58
CA LEU A 68 -5.33 9.42 -2.82
C LEU A 68 -6.54 8.78 -3.52
N MET A 69 -6.67 8.98 -4.83
CA MET A 69 -7.74 8.35 -5.62
C MET A 69 -7.65 6.83 -5.60
N ALA A 70 -6.45 6.24 -5.73
CA ALA A 70 -6.27 4.79 -5.68
C ALA A 70 -6.74 4.20 -4.34
N ARG A 71 -6.38 4.85 -3.22
CA ARG A 71 -6.80 4.45 -1.87
C ARG A 71 -8.31 4.54 -1.70
N GLU A 72 -8.92 5.62 -2.19
CA GLU A 72 -10.37 5.84 -2.09
C GLU A 72 -11.15 4.81 -2.93
N TRP A 73 -10.74 4.56 -4.17
CA TRP A 73 -11.34 3.51 -4.99
C TRP A 73 -11.20 2.13 -4.35
N ARG A 74 -10.04 1.82 -3.77
CA ARG A 74 -9.85 0.58 -3.03
C ARG A 74 -10.80 0.46 -1.84
N ALA A 75 -10.96 1.52 -1.06
CA ALA A 75 -11.86 1.54 0.10
C ALA A 75 -13.32 1.25 -0.30
N GLN A 76 -13.73 1.67 -1.51
CA GLN A 76 -15.04 1.38 -2.08
C GLN A 76 -15.13 -0.01 -2.77
N GLY A 77 -14.08 -0.83 -2.70
CA GLY A 77 -14.02 -2.13 -3.38
C GLY A 77 -13.92 -2.03 -4.92
N ARG A 78 -13.71 -0.83 -5.45
CA ARG A 78 -13.60 -0.52 -6.88
C ARG A 78 -12.19 -0.79 -7.39
N ARG A 79 -11.83 -2.07 -7.41
CA ARG A 79 -10.47 -2.55 -7.69
C ARG A 79 -9.89 -2.05 -9.01
N GLU A 80 -10.63 -2.14 -10.11
CA GLU A 80 -10.11 -1.73 -11.42
C GLU A 80 -9.81 -0.23 -11.48
N GLN A 81 -10.69 0.60 -10.90
CA GLN A 81 -10.44 2.04 -10.78
C GLN A 81 -9.23 2.35 -9.89
N ALA A 82 -9.05 1.59 -8.80
CA ALA A 82 -7.90 1.74 -7.92
C ALA A 82 -6.59 1.42 -8.64
N ILE A 83 -6.55 0.32 -9.40
CA ILE A 83 -5.38 -0.06 -10.22
C ILE A 83 -5.11 1.03 -11.26
N ALA A 84 -6.14 1.50 -11.96
CA ALA A 84 -5.98 2.54 -12.99
C ALA A 84 -5.43 3.85 -12.40
N ALA A 85 -5.89 4.27 -11.22
CA ALA A 85 -5.36 5.45 -10.54
C ALA A 85 -3.90 5.25 -10.10
N ALA A 86 -3.57 4.09 -9.53
CA ALA A 86 -2.21 3.78 -9.11
C ALA A 86 -1.22 3.74 -10.28
N GLU A 87 -1.60 3.10 -11.40
CA GLU A 87 -0.75 3.05 -12.61
C GLU A 87 -0.58 4.45 -13.25
N ARG A 88 -1.58 5.34 -13.19
CA ARG A 88 -1.39 6.74 -13.61
C ARG A 88 -0.35 7.47 -12.77
N GLY A 89 -0.32 7.23 -11.46
CA GLY A 89 0.72 7.78 -10.59
C GLY A 89 2.09 7.19 -10.88
N LEU A 90 2.18 5.87 -11.11
CA LEU A 90 3.44 5.21 -11.48
C LEU A 90 3.96 5.64 -12.86
N ALA A 91 3.09 6.07 -13.77
CA ALA A 91 3.52 6.68 -15.03
C ALA A 91 4.26 8.02 -14.82
N ILE A 92 4.02 8.71 -13.70
CA ILE A 92 4.74 9.94 -13.31
C ILE A 92 6.03 9.59 -12.58
N ALA A 93 5.95 8.67 -11.61
CA ALA A 93 7.09 8.23 -10.80
C ALA A 93 7.10 6.69 -10.68
N PRO A 94 7.82 5.99 -11.58
CA PRO A 94 7.85 4.53 -11.62
C PRO A 94 8.37 3.86 -10.33
N ASP A 95 9.23 4.57 -9.60
CA ASP A 95 9.87 4.10 -8.37
C ASP A 95 9.11 4.55 -7.11
N TYR A 96 7.87 5.03 -7.26
CA TYR A 96 7.09 5.48 -6.11
C TYR A 96 6.56 4.30 -5.29
N ILE A 97 7.31 3.96 -4.24
CA ILE A 97 7.11 2.79 -3.39
C ILE A 97 5.64 2.62 -2.93
N PRO A 98 4.93 3.64 -2.40
CA PRO A 98 3.55 3.47 -1.95
C PRO A 98 2.61 2.94 -3.05
N LEU A 99 2.73 3.45 -4.28
CA LEU A 99 1.91 3.00 -5.40
C LEU A 99 2.36 1.64 -5.97
N LEU A 100 3.65 1.32 -5.94
CA LEU A 100 4.14 -0.03 -6.27
C LEU A 100 3.51 -1.07 -5.32
N VAL A 101 3.50 -0.78 -4.02
CA VAL A 101 2.86 -1.63 -3.00
C VAL A 101 1.35 -1.70 -3.22
N GLU A 102 0.70 -0.59 -3.57
CA GLU A 102 -0.74 -0.55 -3.86
C GLU A 102 -1.11 -1.43 -5.06
N VAL A 103 -0.39 -1.29 -6.17
CA VAL A 103 -0.58 -2.13 -7.38
C VAL A 103 -0.32 -3.60 -7.06
N ALA A 104 0.77 -3.90 -6.36
CA ALA A 104 1.09 -5.27 -5.97
C ALA A 104 -0.06 -5.93 -5.19
N ASP A 105 -0.57 -5.27 -4.16
CA ASP A 105 -1.65 -5.77 -3.32
C ASP A 105 -2.97 -5.92 -4.10
N LEU A 106 -3.37 -4.90 -4.86
CA LEU A 106 -4.58 -4.93 -5.68
C LEU A 106 -4.53 -6.06 -6.71
N LEU A 107 -3.40 -6.24 -7.40
CA LEU A 107 -3.26 -7.28 -8.42
C LEU A 107 -3.13 -8.69 -7.83
N ALA A 108 -2.40 -8.85 -6.72
CA ALA A 108 -2.19 -10.13 -6.05
C ALA A 108 -3.48 -10.77 -5.55
N ASN A 109 -4.53 -9.98 -5.31
CA ASN A 109 -5.86 -10.51 -4.96
C ASN A 109 -6.59 -11.16 -6.16
N GLY A 110 -6.14 -10.97 -7.40
CA GLY A 110 -6.72 -11.58 -8.62
C GLY A 110 -5.95 -12.81 -9.09
N SER A 111 -6.17 -13.24 -10.34
CA SER A 111 -5.44 -14.34 -10.99
C SER A 111 -4.74 -13.94 -12.29
N GLU A 112 -5.20 -12.88 -12.96
CA GLU A 112 -4.80 -12.61 -14.35
C GLU A 112 -3.47 -11.85 -14.47
N LYS A 113 -3.10 -11.04 -13.48
CA LYS A 113 -1.96 -10.11 -13.56
C LYS A 113 -0.89 -10.38 -12.49
N LEU A 114 -0.64 -11.67 -12.23
CA LEU A 114 0.28 -12.10 -11.17
C LEU A 114 1.75 -11.72 -11.45
N ASP A 115 2.19 -11.67 -12.71
CA ASP A 115 3.55 -11.21 -13.06
C ASP A 115 3.75 -9.75 -12.67
N ARG A 116 2.83 -8.88 -13.10
CA ARG A 116 2.86 -7.46 -12.73
C ARG A 116 2.80 -7.25 -11.21
N ALA A 117 2.00 -8.05 -10.50
CA ALA A 117 1.93 -8.01 -9.04
C ALA A 117 3.28 -8.38 -8.40
N ALA A 118 3.91 -9.46 -8.87
CA ALA A 118 5.23 -9.89 -8.38
C ALA A 118 6.31 -8.85 -8.66
N ASP A 119 6.33 -8.28 -9.87
CA ASP A 119 7.32 -7.25 -10.25
C ASP A 119 7.17 -6.00 -9.41
N ALA A 120 5.95 -5.50 -9.23
CA ALA A 120 5.69 -4.34 -8.39
C ALA A 120 6.10 -4.59 -6.93
N ALA A 121 5.80 -5.77 -6.38
CA ALA A 121 6.16 -6.11 -5.01
C ALA A 121 7.68 -6.21 -4.82
N ARG A 122 8.38 -6.90 -5.72
CA ARG A 122 9.85 -7.03 -5.67
C ARG A 122 10.52 -5.68 -5.82
N HIS A 123 10.09 -4.87 -6.77
CA HIS A 123 10.65 -3.54 -6.97
C HIS A 123 10.44 -2.66 -5.72
N ALA A 124 9.25 -2.68 -5.11
CA ALA A 124 9.02 -1.98 -3.86
C ALA A 124 9.97 -2.44 -2.74
N LEU A 125 10.18 -3.76 -2.57
CA LEU A 125 11.09 -4.31 -1.56
C LEU A 125 12.55 -3.88 -1.81
N GLU A 126 13.02 -3.93 -3.04
CA GLU A 126 14.37 -3.49 -3.42
C GLU A 126 14.61 -2.01 -3.10
N LEU A 127 13.61 -1.16 -3.36
CA LEU A 127 13.68 0.27 -3.02
C LEU A 127 13.63 0.50 -1.51
N LEU A 128 12.80 -0.26 -0.78
CA LEU A 128 12.70 -0.18 0.69
C LEU A 128 13.99 -0.59 1.41
N ASP A 129 14.86 -1.38 0.79
CA ASP A 129 16.16 -1.74 1.34
C ASP A 129 17.22 -0.66 1.11
N ARG A 130 16.99 0.25 0.15
CA ARG A 130 17.92 1.33 -0.21
C ARG A 130 17.52 2.70 0.32
N VAL A 131 16.24 2.87 0.66
CA VAL A 131 15.68 4.16 1.05
C VAL A 131 16.24 4.62 2.39
N LYS A 132 16.68 5.88 2.46
CA LYS A 132 17.24 6.48 3.67
C LYS A 132 16.20 7.34 4.37
N ALA A 133 16.29 7.38 5.70
CA ALA A 133 15.45 8.25 6.52
C ALA A 133 15.66 9.72 6.10
N PRO A 134 14.60 10.49 5.81
CA PRO A 134 14.75 11.91 5.58
C PRO A 134 14.96 12.66 6.89
N LEU A 135 15.71 13.77 6.83
CA LEU A 135 16.13 14.56 8.00
C LEU A 135 14.97 15.14 8.82
N ARG A 136 13.78 15.30 8.22
CA ARG A 136 12.65 16.03 8.82
C ARG A 136 11.61 15.12 9.48
N ILE A 137 11.87 13.82 9.56
CA ILE A 137 10.93 12.83 10.07
C ILE A 137 11.62 12.07 11.21
N ALA A 138 10.89 11.89 12.31
CA ALA A 138 11.41 11.17 13.46
C ALA A 138 11.84 9.75 13.03
N PRO A 139 13.00 9.25 13.48
CA PRO A 139 13.47 7.91 13.11
C PRO A 139 12.44 6.81 13.36
N GLU A 140 11.65 6.93 14.43
CA GLU A 140 10.61 5.99 14.82
C GLU A 140 9.45 5.99 13.81
N ASP A 141 8.95 7.17 13.45
CA ASP A 141 7.88 7.33 12.46
C ASP A 141 8.31 6.81 11.08
N TRP A 142 9.56 7.09 10.70
CA TRP A 142 10.13 6.56 9.46
C TRP A 142 10.22 5.04 9.47
N THR A 143 10.76 4.48 10.55
CA THR A 143 10.93 3.03 10.73
C THR A 143 9.57 2.35 10.66
N ALA A 144 8.55 2.89 11.33
CA ALA A 144 7.19 2.37 11.30
C ALA A 144 6.57 2.45 9.89
N ALA A 145 6.76 3.56 9.16
CA ALA A 145 6.27 3.73 7.81
C ALA A 145 6.89 2.72 6.83
N VAL A 146 8.21 2.56 6.88
CA VAL A 146 8.97 1.59 6.07
C VAL A 146 8.57 0.16 6.42
N ALA A 147 8.46 -0.17 7.71
CA ALA A 147 8.02 -1.48 8.18
C ALA A 147 6.64 -1.83 7.64
N LYS A 148 5.67 -0.89 7.72
CA LYS A 148 4.32 -1.06 7.19
C LYS A 148 4.29 -1.32 5.68
N LEU A 149 5.08 -0.57 4.90
CA LEU A 149 5.17 -0.81 3.45
C LEU A 149 5.82 -2.16 3.14
N ARG A 150 6.92 -2.51 3.84
CA ARG A 150 7.61 -3.80 3.67
C ARG A 150 6.69 -4.97 4.00
N ALA A 151 5.93 -4.87 5.08
CA ALA A 151 4.91 -5.84 5.46
C ALA A 151 3.88 -6.05 4.34
N ARG A 152 3.29 -4.97 3.82
CA ARG A 152 2.31 -5.04 2.72
C ARG A 152 2.89 -5.61 1.44
N ALA A 153 4.11 -5.19 1.06
CA ALA A 153 4.80 -5.69 -0.12
C ALA A 153 5.07 -7.20 -0.03
N ASN A 154 5.55 -7.68 1.12
CA ASN A 154 5.74 -9.10 1.40
C ASN A 154 4.41 -9.86 1.36
N THR A 155 3.33 -9.34 1.97
CA THR A 155 2.01 -9.98 1.89
C THR A 155 1.53 -10.11 0.45
N ALA A 156 1.68 -9.08 -0.37
CA ALA A 156 1.31 -9.14 -1.78
C ALA A 156 2.15 -10.17 -2.55
N PHE A 157 3.48 -10.17 -2.35
CA PHE A 157 4.37 -11.12 -3.02
C PHE A 157 4.11 -12.57 -2.59
N GLY A 158 3.89 -12.81 -1.30
CA GLY A 158 3.55 -14.14 -0.77
C GLY A 158 2.22 -14.66 -1.34
N MET A 159 1.25 -13.77 -1.57
CA MET A 159 -0.01 -14.12 -2.23
C MET A 159 0.19 -14.53 -3.69
N VAL A 160 1.08 -13.85 -4.42
CA VAL A 160 1.42 -14.24 -5.78
C VAL A 160 2.08 -15.62 -5.80
N GLN A 161 3.03 -15.87 -4.90
CA GLN A 161 3.69 -17.17 -4.78
C GLN A 161 2.69 -18.28 -4.44
N PHE A 162 1.79 -18.03 -3.49
CA PHE A 162 0.74 -18.97 -3.12
C PHE A 162 -0.16 -19.32 -4.31
N LYS A 163 -0.60 -18.32 -5.09
CA LYS A 163 -1.42 -18.53 -6.29
C LYS A 163 -0.68 -19.24 -7.42
N ARG A 164 0.66 -19.28 -7.38
CA ARG A 164 1.54 -20.01 -8.29
C ARG A 164 1.96 -21.37 -7.75
N ASP A 165 1.37 -21.82 -6.66
CA ASP A 165 1.71 -23.07 -5.97
C ASP A 165 3.16 -23.12 -5.42
N ASP A 166 3.84 -21.96 -5.33
CA ASP A 166 5.12 -21.83 -4.62
C ASP A 166 4.86 -21.70 -3.11
N LEU A 167 4.41 -22.79 -2.50
CA LEU A 167 4.03 -22.82 -1.08
C LEU A 167 5.22 -22.54 -0.15
N LYS A 168 6.42 -22.97 -0.55
CA LYS A 168 7.66 -22.74 0.21
C LYS A 168 8.03 -21.26 0.21
N GLY A 169 8.01 -20.63 -0.97
CA GLY A 169 8.26 -19.21 -1.12
C GLY A 169 7.20 -18.37 -0.41
N ALA A 170 5.92 -18.68 -0.61
CA ALA A 170 4.80 -18.00 0.04
C ALA A 170 4.95 -18.00 1.57
N LEU A 171 5.27 -19.15 2.17
CA LEU A 171 5.49 -19.27 3.61
C LEU A 171 6.60 -18.34 4.09
N LYS A 172 7.78 -18.38 3.43
CA LYS A 172 8.91 -17.53 3.77
C LYS A 172 8.55 -16.05 3.69
N THR A 173 7.84 -15.66 2.63
CA THR A 173 7.50 -14.27 2.38
C THR A 173 6.43 -13.77 3.35
N PHE A 174 5.42 -14.57 3.69
CA PHE A 174 4.45 -14.22 4.73
C PHE A 174 5.07 -14.11 6.12
N GLN A 175 6.05 -14.97 6.46
CA GLN A 175 6.82 -14.82 7.70
C GLN A 175 7.61 -13.51 7.71
N ALA A 176 8.19 -13.11 6.56
CA ALA A 176 8.85 -11.80 6.43
C ALA A 176 7.87 -10.63 6.59
N ALA A 177 6.60 -10.78 6.18
CA ALA A 177 5.56 -9.78 6.44
C ALA A 177 5.26 -9.62 7.94
N LEU A 178 5.12 -10.73 8.67
CA LEU A 178 4.98 -10.71 10.14
C LEU A 178 6.18 -10.04 10.82
N ALA A 179 7.40 -10.42 10.43
CA ALA A 179 8.63 -9.83 10.96
C ALA A 179 8.76 -8.33 10.67
N ALA A 180 8.13 -7.84 9.60
CA ALA A 180 8.04 -6.42 9.24
C ALA A 180 6.89 -5.67 9.94
N GLY A 181 6.18 -6.31 10.89
CA GLY A 181 5.18 -5.64 11.73
C GLY A 181 3.71 -5.90 11.35
N ALA A 182 3.41 -6.87 10.47
CA ALA A 182 2.03 -7.29 10.19
C ALA A 182 1.44 -8.22 11.27
N VAL A 183 1.89 -8.12 12.52
CA VAL A 183 1.54 -9.04 13.61
C VAL A 183 0.08 -8.98 14.05
N ASP A 184 -0.63 -7.91 13.69
CA ASP A 184 -2.05 -7.74 14.00
C ASP A 184 -2.94 -7.94 12.75
N ASP A 185 -2.40 -8.50 11.66
CA ASP A 185 -3.17 -8.78 10.43
C ASP A 185 -3.82 -10.18 10.49
N PRO A 186 -5.13 -10.28 10.81
CA PRO A 186 -5.78 -11.58 10.92
C PRO A 186 -5.89 -12.32 9.58
N VAL A 187 -5.87 -11.60 8.45
CA VAL A 187 -5.91 -12.22 7.12
C VAL A 187 -4.58 -12.90 6.82
N LEU A 188 -3.46 -12.26 7.21
CA LEU A 188 -2.13 -12.86 7.10
C LEU A 188 -2.01 -14.11 7.99
N HIS A 189 -2.48 -14.04 9.23
CA HIS A 189 -2.53 -15.19 10.14
C HIS A 189 -3.36 -16.34 9.55
N TYR A 190 -4.53 -16.05 8.97
CA TYR A 190 -5.34 -17.07 8.30
C TYR A 190 -4.57 -17.75 7.16
N ARG A 191 -3.92 -16.95 6.30
CA ARG A 191 -3.14 -17.46 5.15
C ARG A 191 -1.97 -18.33 5.60
N LEU A 192 -1.22 -17.91 6.63
CA LEU A 192 -0.15 -18.70 7.22
C LEU A 192 -0.66 -20.00 7.84
N GLY A 193 -1.76 -19.93 8.59
CA GLY A 193 -2.40 -21.11 9.18
C GLY A 193 -2.79 -22.16 8.14
N ARG A 194 -3.41 -21.72 7.04
CA ARG A 194 -3.74 -22.59 5.89
C ARG A 194 -2.51 -23.19 5.24
N LEU A 195 -1.43 -22.42 5.06
CA LEU A 195 -0.18 -22.90 4.50
C LEU A 195 0.50 -23.94 5.38
N TYR A 196 0.57 -23.70 6.69
CA TYR A 196 1.10 -24.68 7.63
C TYR A 196 0.29 -25.97 7.63
N ALA A 197 -1.04 -25.87 7.55
CA ALA A 197 -1.93 -27.03 7.46
C ALA A 197 -1.64 -27.88 6.22
N ILE A 198 -1.48 -27.26 5.04
CA ILE A 198 -1.13 -27.94 3.79
C ILE A 198 0.23 -28.68 3.92
N LYS A 199 1.16 -28.12 4.69
CA LYS A 199 2.48 -28.71 4.95
C LYS A 199 2.49 -29.76 6.05
N GLY A 200 1.34 -30.04 6.70
CA GLY A 200 1.25 -30.96 7.84
C GLY A 200 1.85 -30.42 9.14
N GLN A 201 2.12 -29.11 9.22
CA GLN A 201 2.65 -28.45 10.40
C GLN A 201 1.50 -28.03 11.32
N THR A 202 0.83 -29.01 11.93
CA THR A 202 -0.45 -28.82 12.63
C THR A 202 -0.36 -27.84 13.81
N THR A 203 0.75 -27.86 14.56
CA THR A 203 0.93 -26.99 15.73
C THR A 203 0.98 -25.52 15.32
N GLU A 204 1.79 -25.19 14.31
CA GLU A 204 1.91 -23.85 13.75
C GLU A 204 0.61 -23.43 13.07
N ALA A 205 -0.03 -24.33 12.32
CA ALA A 205 -1.32 -24.08 11.69
C ALA A 205 -2.38 -23.66 12.72
N ARG A 206 -2.49 -24.40 13.82
CA ARG A 206 -3.41 -24.10 14.91
C ARG A 206 -3.15 -22.72 15.49
N ARG A 207 -1.91 -22.42 15.86
CA ARG A 207 -1.53 -21.12 16.44
C ARG A 207 -1.95 -19.94 15.56
N GLU A 208 -1.62 -20.01 14.28
CA GLU A 208 -1.93 -18.91 13.35
C GLU A 208 -3.45 -18.79 13.09
N LEU A 209 -4.16 -19.91 12.95
CA LEU A 209 -5.62 -19.87 12.76
C LEU A 209 -6.35 -19.37 14.03
N GLU A 210 -5.84 -19.64 15.22
CA GLU A 210 -6.36 -19.08 16.47
C GLU A 210 -6.25 -17.56 16.50
N GLN A 211 -5.10 -17.00 16.07
CA GLN A 211 -4.95 -15.54 15.93
C GLN A 211 -5.95 -14.97 14.91
N ALA A 212 -6.11 -15.64 13.76
CA ALA A 212 -7.09 -15.23 12.77
C ALA A 212 -8.55 -15.26 13.29
N ALA A 213 -8.87 -16.20 14.18
CA ALA A 213 -10.20 -16.37 14.75
C ALA A 213 -10.62 -15.27 15.75
N ILE A 214 -9.67 -14.40 16.17
CA ILE A 214 -9.93 -13.24 17.04
C ILE A 214 -10.47 -12.04 16.22
N SER A 215 -10.31 -12.06 14.89
CA SER A 215 -10.66 -10.94 13.99
C SER A 215 -12.04 -10.34 14.26
N PRO A 216 -12.26 -9.02 14.16
CA PRO A 216 -13.60 -8.43 14.21
C PRO A 216 -14.48 -8.77 12.99
N ASP A 217 -13.87 -9.21 11.88
CA ASP A 217 -14.59 -9.66 10.68
C ASP A 217 -15.21 -11.05 10.89
N LYS A 218 -16.55 -11.13 10.88
CA LYS A 218 -17.28 -12.39 11.10
C LYS A 218 -16.94 -13.45 10.05
N VAL A 219 -16.83 -13.07 8.77
CA VAL A 219 -16.55 -14.00 7.68
C VAL A 219 -15.17 -14.62 7.88
N LEU A 220 -14.17 -13.79 8.17
CA LEU A 220 -12.81 -14.28 8.42
C LEU A 220 -12.74 -15.16 9.67
N ARG A 221 -13.41 -14.78 10.77
CA ARG A 221 -13.46 -15.62 11.98
C ARG A 221 -14.05 -17.00 11.69
N ASP A 222 -15.15 -17.04 10.95
CA ASP A 222 -15.83 -18.31 10.64
C ASP A 222 -14.93 -19.18 9.75
N LEU A 223 -14.25 -18.59 8.76
CA LEU A 223 -13.26 -19.29 7.93
C LEU A 223 -12.11 -19.86 8.78
N ALA A 224 -11.58 -19.10 9.74
CA ALA A 224 -10.52 -19.55 10.62
C ALA A 224 -10.97 -20.69 11.55
N LYS A 225 -12.17 -20.59 12.13
CA LYS A 225 -12.75 -21.63 13.00
C LYS A 225 -13.02 -22.93 12.25
N ASN A 226 -13.52 -22.84 11.01
CA ASN A 226 -13.73 -24.02 10.18
C ASN A 226 -12.39 -24.70 9.86
N ALA A 227 -11.37 -23.92 9.47
CA ALA A 227 -10.04 -24.46 9.21
C ALA A 227 -9.42 -25.11 10.47
N LEU A 228 -9.68 -24.57 11.67
CA LEU A 228 -9.24 -25.18 12.94
C LEU A 228 -9.90 -26.54 13.19
N ALA A 229 -11.18 -26.70 12.85
CA ALA A 229 -11.90 -27.96 13.00
C ALA A 229 -11.43 -29.04 12.01
N GLU A 230 -10.87 -28.63 10.88
CA GLU A 230 -10.29 -29.54 9.86
C GLU A 230 -8.89 -30.04 10.24
N LEU A 231 -8.21 -29.41 11.20
CA LEU A 231 -6.91 -29.88 11.70
C LEU A 231 -7.10 -31.18 12.48
N LYS A 232 -6.57 -32.28 11.92
CA LYS A 232 -6.50 -33.59 12.58
C LYS A 232 -5.51 -33.61 13.72
#